data_AF-A0A920A337-F1
#
_entry.id   AF-A0A920A337-F1
#
_cell.length_a   1.000
_cell.length_b   1.000
_cell.length_c   1.000
_cell.angle_alpha   90.00
_cell.angle_beta   90.00
_cell.angle_gamma   90.00
#
_symmetry.space_group_name_H-M   'P 1'
#
loop_
_entity.id
_entity.type
_entity.pdbx_description
1 polymer ?
#
loop_
_entity_poly.entity_id
_entity_poly.type
_entity_poly.pdbx_seq_one_letter_code
_entity_poly.pdbx_strand_id
1 'polypeptide(L)'
;MELSLFVADQEILLRKIDDQEIWRGLWSLPYTNESSSKVRSYNIKKIKHRLSHRILEIDINLKKVTKKFIPKNNFQYQWVKVSDVENIALPKPIKKIIKNHGKENPL
;
A
#
# COMPACT_ATOMS: atom_id res chain seq x y z
N MET A 1 11.94 5.16 -0.06
CA MET A 1 10.68 5.09 -0.81
C MET A 1 9.54 5.32 0.16
N GLU A 2 8.57 6.16 -0.15
CA GLU A 2 7.46 6.47 0.76
C GLU A 2 6.13 5.99 0.18
N LEU A 3 5.45 5.10 0.91
CA LEU A 3 4.19 4.49 0.52
C LEU A 3 3.10 4.84 1.52
N SER A 4 1.84 4.80 1.08
CA SER A 4 0.68 4.97 1.95
C SER A 4 -0.22 3.73 1.91
N LEU A 5 -0.46 3.11 3.06
CA LEU A 5 -1.48 2.06 3.21
C LEU A 5 -2.79 2.72 3.64
N PHE A 6 -3.72 2.87 2.70
CA PHE A 6 -5.08 3.32 3.00
C PHE A 6 -5.98 2.13 3.28
N VAL A 7 -6.73 2.19 4.39
CA VAL A 7 -7.64 1.12 4.80
C VAL A 7 -9.04 1.68 5.05
N ALA A 8 -10.04 1.01 4.48
CA ALA A 8 -11.46 1.23 4.73
C ALA A 8 -12.25 -0.06 4.52
N ASP A 9 -13.15 -0.39 5.45
CA ASP A 9 -14.06 -1.54 5.35
C ASP A 9 -13.35 -2.87 5.00
N GLN A 10 -12.25 -3.20 5.70
CA GLN A 10 -11.40 -4.37 5.41
C GLN A 10 -10.80 -4.42 4.00
N GLU A 11 -10.85 -3.31 3.25
CA GLU A 11 -10.20 -3.16 1.95
C GLU A 11 -9.02 -2.20 2.04
N ILE A 12 -8.11 -2.38 1.10
CA ILE A 12 -6.92 -1.55 0.94
C ILE A 12 -6.86 -0.98 -0.46
N LEU A 13 -6.34 0.25 -0.57
CA LEU A 13 -6.10 0.87 -1.86
C LEU A 13 -4.76 0.40 -2.44
N LEU A 14 -4.80 -0.14 -3.65
CA LEU A 14 -3.63 -0.52 -4.43
C LEU A 14 -3.52 0.33 -5.69
N ARG A 15 -2.29 0.55 -6.15
CA ARG A 15 -1.91 1.15 -7.43
C ARG A 15 -1.26 0.09 -8.32
N LYS A 16 -1.57 0.05 -9.61
CA LYS A 16 -0.79 -0.72 -10.60
C LYS A 16 0.51 0.00 -10.92
N ILE A 17 1.62 -0.71 -10.87
CA ILE A 17 2.93 -0.18 -11.25
C ILE A 17 3.11 -0.42 -12.76
N ASP A 18 3.00 0.64 -13.54
CA ASP A 18 3.08 0.66 -15.01
C ASP A 18 4.29 1.42 -15.56
N ASP A 19 5.03 2.12 -14.69
CA ASP A 19 6.26 2.86 -14.94
C ASP A 19 7.52 1.97 -14.91
N GLN A 20 8.70 2.56 -15.17
CA GLN A 20 10.00 1.88 -15.17
C GLN A 20 10.53 1.57 -13.74
N GLU A 21 9.64 1.29 -12.79
CA GLU A 21 10.02 0.88 -11.44
C GLU A 21 10.40 -0.60 -11.36
N ILE A 22 11.12 -0.98 -10.30
CA ILE A 22 11.57 -2.37 -10.04
C ILE A 22 10.44 -3.41 -9.91
N TRP A 23 9.21 -2.95 -9.76
CA TRP A 23 8.03 -3.79 -9.56
C TRP A 23 7.00 -3.60 -10.68
N ARG A 24 7.45 -3.16 -11.87
CA ARG A 24 6.61 -3.02 -13.06
C ARG A 24 5.78 -4.28 -13.31
N GLY A 25 4.49 -4.09 -13.56
CA GLY A 25 3.52 -5.17 -13.74
C GLY A 25 2.90 -5.69 -12.44
N LEU A 26 3.41 -5.32 -11.27
CA LEU A 26 2.81 -5.65 -9.97
C LEU A 26 1.83 -4.58 -9.51
N TRP A 27 1.00 -4.94 -8.54
CA TRP A 27 0.26 -3.99 -7.73
C TRP A 27 1.10 -3.60 -6.50
N SER A 28 0.91 -2.40 -5.96
CA SER A 28 1.58 -1.97 -4.74
C SER A 28 0.74 -0.93 -4.00
N LEU A 29 1.20 -0.53 -2.83
CA LEU A 29 0.65 0.64 -2.14
C LEU A 29 0.90 1.89 -3.00
N PRO A 30 -0.01 2.87 -2.97
CA PRO A 30 0.15 4.11 -3.71
C PRO A 30 1.23 5.03 -3.11
N TYR A 31 2.01 5.68 -3.99
CA TYR A 31 2.82 6.86 -3.65
C TYR A 31 1.90 8.07 -3.66
N THR A 32 1.22 8.33 -2.55
CA THR A 32 0.39 9.54 -2.48
C THR A 32 0.39 10.13 -1.08
N ASN A 33 0.59 11.44 -1.06
CA ASN A 33 0.44 12.27 0.13
C ASN A 33 -0.98 12.83 0.24
N GLU A 34 -1.98 12.16 -0.35
CA GLU A 34 -3.39 12.44 -0.13
C GLU A 34 -3.65 12.62 1.37
N SER A 35 -3.94 13.88 1.69
CA SER A 35 -4.13 14.43 3.03
C SER A 35 -5.40 15.26 2.95
N SER A 36 -6.51 14.58 2.78
CA SER A 36 -7.83 15.18 2.92
C SER A 36 -8.30 15.01 4.36
N SER A 37 -9.27 15.83 4.79
CA SER A 37 -9.92 15.70 6.11
C SER A 37 -10.52 14.32 6.39
N LYS A 38 -10.66 13.48 5.34
CA LYS A 38 -11.19 12.11 5.39
C LYS A 38 -10.11 11.06 5.69
N VAL A 39 -8.83 11.44 5.66
CA VAL A 39 -7.67 10.58 5.85
C VAL A 39 -7.07 10.84 7.22
N ARG A 40 -6.99 9.81 8.06
CA ARG A 40 -6.32 9.87 9.36
C ARG A 40 -5.09 8.98 9.34
N SER A 41 -3.91 9.61 9.30
CA SER A 41 -2.64 8.95 9.54
C SER A 41 -2.52 8.60 11.02
N TYR A 42 -2.04 7.39 11.35
CA TYR A 42 -1.91 6.98 12.75
C TYR A 42 -0.58 6.31 13.08
N ASN A 43 0.18 5.86 12.08
CA ASN A 43 1.48 5.21 12.31
C ASN A 43 2.35 5.21 11.05
N ILE A 44 3.65 5.00 11.21
CA ILE A 44 4.62 4.82 10.12
C ILE A 44 5.41 3.53 10.40
N LYS A 45 5.36 2.58 9.46
CA LYS A 45 6.17 1.36 9.49
C LYS A 45 7.33 1.48 8.51
N LYS A 46 8.56 1.40 9.02
CA LYS A 46 9.77 1.38 8.20
C LYS A 46 10.20 -0.05 7.93
N ILE A 47 10.48 -0.38 6.68
CA ILE A 47 11.00 -1.69 6.27
C ILE A 47 12.25 -1.53 5.42
N LYS A 48 13.21 -2.44 5.63
CA LYS A 48 14.40 -2.57 4.79
C LYS A 48 14.32 -3.90 4.07
N HIS A 49 14.40 -3.87 2.74
CA HIS A 49 14.41 -5.07 1.91
C HIS A 49 15.70 -5.12 1.10
N ARG A 50 16.48 -6.19 1.29
CA ARG A 50 17.73 -6.38 0.56
C ARG A 50 17.44 -6.96 -0.83
N LEU A 51 17.87 -6.25 -1.86
CA LEU A 51 17.98 -6.72 -3.24
C LEU A 51 19.46 -7.07 -3.51
N SER A 52 19.74 -7.75 -4.63
CA SER A 52 21.09 -8.24 -4.93
C SER A 52 22.17 -7.16 -4.90
N HIS A 53 21.88 -5.97 -5.45
CA HIS A 53 22.86 -4.88 -5.58
C HIS A 53 22.52 -3.65 -4.73
N ARG A 54 21.40 -3.64 -3.99
CA ARG A 54 20.96 -2.47 -3.22
C ARG A 54 20.04 -2.83 -2.07
N ILE A 55 19.95 -1.95 -1.09
CA ILE A 55 18.95 -2.03 -0.03
C ILE A 55 17.82 -1.07 -0.37
N LEU A 56 16.59 -1.58 -0.38
CA LEU A 56 15.39 -0.79 -0.56
C LEU A 56 14.83 -0.44 0.82
N GLU A 57 14.89 0.85 1.16
CA GLU A 57 14.26 1.39 2.36
C GLU A 57 12.88 1.95 2.01
N ILE A 58 11.86 1.47 2.71
CA ILE A 58 10.46 1.80 2.45
C ILE A 58 9.82 2.25 3.75
N ASP A 59 9.26 3.44 3.73
CA ASP A 59 8.47 4.01 4.82
C ASP A 59 7.00 3.90 4.42
N ILE A 60 6.21 3.20 5.22
CA ILE A 60 4.78 2.94 4.97
C ILE A 60 3.96 3.74 5.98
N ASN A 61 3.29 4.77 5.47
CA ASN A 61 2.35 5.59 6.21
C ASN A 61 1.01 4.87 6.31
N LEU A 62 0.64 4.48 7.52
CA LEU A 62 -0.62 3.79 7.79
C LEU A 62 -1.75 4.81 7.97
N LYS A 63 -2.78 4.71 7.13
CA LYS A 63 -3.86 5.67 7.01
C LYS A 63 -5.22 4.97 7.05
N LYS A 64 -6.09 5.40 7.95
CA LYS A 64 -7.50 4.99 7.96
C LYS A 64 -8.33 6.03 7.22
N VAL A 65 -9.23 5.59 6.35
CA VAL A 65 -10.14 6.50 5.63
C VAL A 65 -11.59 6.19 5.95
N THR A 66 -12.40 7.24 6.03
CA THR A 66 -13.84 7.12 6.32
C THR A 66 -14.66 6.84 5.06
N LYS A 67 -14.14 7.19 3.88
CA LYS A 67 -14.78 6.95 2.59
C LYS A 67 -13.73 6.59 1.55
N LYS A 68 -13.98 5.50 0.82
CA LYS A 68 -13.14 5.05 -0.30
C LYS A 68 -13.06 6.13 -1.38
N PHE A 69 -11.90 6.23 -2.00
CA PHE A 69 -11.60 7.21 -3.03
C PHE A 69 -10.59 6.65 -4.02
N ILE A 70 -10.49 7.29 -5.18
CA ILE A 70 -9.45 7.04 -6.17
C ILE A 70 -8.68 8.35 -6.36
N PRO A 71 -7.35 8.37 -6.16
CA PRO A 71 -6.54 9.56 -6.42
C PRO A 71 -6.75 10.07 -7.85
N LYS A 72 -6.82 11.40 -8.01
CA LYS A 72 -6.99 12.03 -9.33
C LYS A 72 -5.65 12.15 -10.06
N ASN A 73 -5.22 11.09 -10.71
CA ASN A 73 -4.07 11.09 -11.63
C ASN A 73 -4.22 9.95 -12.66
N ASN A 74 -3.20 9.76 -13.50
CA ASN A 74 -3.25 8.81 -14.63
C ASN A 74 -2.91 7.36 -14.27
N PHE A 75 -2.69 7.05 -12.98
CA PHE A 75 -2.41 5.68 -12.57
C PHE A 75 -3.67 4.86 -12.34
N GLN A 76 -3.56 3.56 -12.50
CA GLN A 76 -4.64 2.63 -12.20
C GLN A 76 -4.67 2.31 -10.71
N TYR A 77 -5.86 2.37 -10.10
CA TYR A 77 -6.08 2.09 -8.69
C TYR A 77 -7.23 1.12 -8.49
N GLN A 78 -7.17 0.35 -7.41
CA GLN A 78 -8.25 -0.55 -7.02
C GLN A 78 -8.29 -0.72 -5.50
N TRP A 79 -9.51 -0.72 -4.95
CA TRP A 79 -9.75 -1.20 -3.59
C TRP A 79 -9.87 -2.72 -3.61
N VAL A 80 -9.11 -3.39 -2.76
CA VAL A 80 -9.06 -4.86 -2.68
C VAL A 80 -9.22 -5.29 -1.24
N LYS A 81 -10.06 -6.30 -0.99
CA LYS A 81 -10.22 -6.92 0.33
C LYS A 81 -8.90 -7.47 0.82
N VAL A 82 -8.60 -7.27 2.10
CA VAL A 82 -7.40 -7.82 2.75
C VAL A 82 -7.34 -9.35 2.62
N SER A 83 -8.49 -10.03 2.61
CA SER A 83 -8.59 -11.48 2.37
C SER A 83 -8.09 -11.91 0.99
N ASP A 84 -8.26 -11.06 -0.03
CA ASP A 84 -7.99 -11.40 -1.43
C ASP A 84 -6.56 -11.03 -1.85
N VAL A 85 -5.82 -10.37 -0.97
CA VAL A 85 -4.42 -9.94 -1.17
C VAL A 85 -3.49 -11.11 -1.50
N GLU A 86 -3.81 -12.33 -1.05
CA GLU A 86 -3.03 -13.51 -1.40
C GLU A 86 -3.04 -13.80 -2.91
N ASN A 87 -4.13 -13.44 -3.60
CA ASN A 87 -4.34 -13.64 -5.04
C ASN A 87 -3.84 -12.47 -5.90
N ILE A 88 -3.34 -11.39 -5.27
CA ILE A 88 -2.81 -10.23 -5.99
C ILE A 88 -1.29 -10.35 -6.12
N ALA A 89 -0.80 -10.07 -7.33
CA ALA A 89 0.63 -9.98 -7.62
C ALA A 89 1.23 -8.72 -6.96
N LEU A 90 1.67 -8.86 -5.70
CA LEU A 90 2.31 -7.82 -4.90
C LEU A 90 3.80 -8.12 -4.68
N PRO A 91 4.64 -7.09 -4.46
CA PRO A 91 5.97 -7.28 -3.93
C PRO A 91 5.94 -7.99 -2.57
N LYS A 92 6.83 -8.96 -2.39
CA LYS A 92 7.01 -9.72 -1.15
C LYS A 92 7.04 -8.85 0.13
N PRO A 93 7.81 -7.73 0.20
CA PRO A 93 7.81 -6.88 1.39
C PRO A 93 6.45 -6.24 1.69
N ILE A 94 5.70 -5.83 0.66
CA ILE A 94 4.39 -5.19 0.80
C ILE A 94 3.34 -6.20 1.24
N LYS A 95 3.32 -7.39 0.63
CA LYS A 95 2.41 -8.48 1.00
C LYS A 95 2.53 -8.86 2.48
N LYS A 96 3.77 -8.92 3.01
CA LYS A 96 4.02 -9.19 4.42
C LYS A 96 3.43 -8.13 5.35
N ILE A 97 3.51 -6.86 4.97
CA ILE A 97 3.00 -5.75 5.79
C ILE A 97 1.47 -5.78 5.87
N ILE A 98 0.79 -5.98 4.74
CA ILE A 98 -0.67 -6.05 4.69
C ILE A 98 -1.18 -7.22 5.55
N LYS A 99 -0.55 -8.39 5.43
CA LYS A 99 -0.92 -9.59 6.21
C LYS A 99 -0.74 -9.40 7.71
N ASN A 100 0.34 -8.75 8.13
CA ASN A 100 0.59 -8.46 9.54
C ASN A 100 -0.41 -7.42 10.06
N HIS A 101 -0.72 -6.40 9.26
CA HIS A 101 -1.68 -5.37 9.63
C HIS A 101 -3.09 -5.93 9.91
N GLY A 102 -3.59 -6.83 9.05
CA GLY A 102 -4.88 -7.50 9.27
C GLY A 102 -4.91 -8.48 10.46
N LYS A 103 -3.75 -8.88 11.00
CA LYS A 103 -3.66 -9.71 12.22
C LYS A 103 -3.55 -8.88 13.50
N GLU A 104 -2.79 -7.79 13.47
CA GLU A 104 -2.53 -6.91 14.63
C GLU A 104 -3.70 -5.96 14.90
N ASN A 105 -4.46 -5.58 13.87
CA ASN A 105 -5.74 -4.92 13.98
C ASN A 105 -6.74 -5.76 13.20
N PRO A 106 -7.52 -6.66 13.84
CA PRO A 106 -8.63 -7.30 13.15
C PRO A 106 -9.55 -6.19 12.66
N LEU A 107 -9.49 -5.94 11.34
CA LEU A 107 -10.24 -4.90 10.66
C LEU A 107 -11.73 -5.21 10.68
#